data_AF-A0ABD0ZTB9-F1
#
_entry.id   AF-A0ABD0ZTB9-F1
#
_cell.length_a   1.000
_cell.length_b   1.000
_cell.length_c   1.000
_cell.angle_alpha   90.00
_cell.angle_beta   90.00
_cell.angle_gamma   90.00
#
_symmetry.space_group_name_H-M   'P 1'
#
loop_
_entity.id
_entity.type
_entity.pdbx_description
1 polymer ?
#
loop_
_entity_poly.entity_id
_entity_poly.type
_entity_poly.pdbx_seq_one_letter_code
_entity_poly.pdbx_strand_id
1 'polypeptide(L)'
;MGEYFCDICKFFDDDTSEEQFHCDDCGIFGGRDNFFHCQNCGACYVTKLRDKHSCVENSTKNSCPVCYEYLFDSVKAAHVMSCGHTMRGDCFQQMTKEEEYYRCPICSKSLVDMSDEWQLLDREISATAMLVEYNFEVTVLCNDCNKRSTAMFHILGPKCAHCSSYNTRRISTPQDPVSETV
;
A
#
# COMPACT_ATOMS: atom_id res chain seq x y z
N MET A 1 38.67 12.74 19.00
CA MET A 1 38.24 14.13 19.26
C MET A 1 37.55 14.49 17.98
N GLY A 2 36.22 14.28 17.96
CA GLY A 2 35.39 14.03 16.78
C GLY A 2 35.91 14.68 15.51
N GLU A 3 36.37 13.87 14.55
CA GLU A 3 36.82 14.36 13.25
C GLU A 3 35.67 15.00 12.46
N TYR A 4 34.42 14.67 12.77
CA TYR A 4 33.24 15.34 12.28
C TYR A 4 32.39 15.90 13.42
N PHE A 5 31.94 17.15 13.24
CA PHE A 5 30.98 17.81 14.11
C PHE A 5 29.86 18.44 13.27
N CYS A 6 28.62 18.08 13.57
CA CYS A 6 27.47 18.79 13.04
C CYS A 6 26.97 19.82 14.05
N ASP A 7 27.06 21.11 13.70
CA ASP A 7 26.62 22.20 14.57
C ASP A 7 25.09 22.29 14.73
N ILE A 8 24.34 21.76 13.77
CA ILE A 8 22.86 21.76 13.78
C ILE A 8 22.36 20.74 14.82
N CYS A 9 22.91 19.54 14.82
CA CYS A 9 22.44 18.45 15.68
C CYS A 9 23.32 18.18 16.89
N LYS A 10 24.40 18.95 17.06
CA LYS A 10 25.39 18.78 18.13
C LYS A 10 25.92 17.35 18.21
N PHE A 11 26.05 16.71 17.05
CA PHE A 11 26.53 15.33 16.91
C PHE A 11 28.03 15.34 16.61
N PHE A 12 28.76 14.44 17.28
CA PHE A 12 30.20 14.24 17.09
C PHE A 12 30.43 12.81 16.62
N ASP A 13 31.20 12.67 15.55
CA ASP A 13 31.59 11.36 15.04
C ASP A 13 33.11 11.35 14.83
N ASP A 14 33.75 10.26 15.24
CA ASP A 14 35.18 10.04 15.05
C ASP A 14 35.46 9.26 13.74
N ASP A 15 34.43 8.74 13.04
CA ASP A 15 34.56 8.04 11.76
C ASP A 15 34.08 8.91 10.58
N THR A 16 35.03 9.47 9.84
CA THR A 16 34.79 10.31 8.66
C THR A 16 34.68 9.53 7.35
N SER A 17 34.88 8.20 7.38
CA SER A 17 34.91 7.38 6.16
C SER A 17 33.55 7.19 5.49
N GLU A 18 32.46 7.30 6.26
CA GLU A 18 31.09 7.02 5.81
C GLU A 18 30.34 8.24 5.22
N GLU A 19 31.05 9.33 4.89
CA GLU A 19 30.50 10.61 4.36
C GLU A 19 29.12 10.96 4.94
N GLN A 20 29.08 11.52 6.15
CA GLN A 20 27.83 11.69 6.89
C GLN A 20 26.85 12.62 6.15
N PHE A 21 25.61 12.16 6.01
CA PHE A 21 24.46 12.86 5.50
C PHE A 21 23.57 13.28 6.64
N HIS A 22 23.41 14.59 6.73
CA HIS A 22 22.43 15.24 7.57
C HIS A 22 21.28 15.72 6.68
N CYS A 23 20.04 15.40 7.07
CA CYS A 23 18.87 16.02 6.46
C CYS A 23 18.33 17.10 7.39
N ASP A 24 18.43 18.37 6.97
CA ASP A 24 17.95 19.52 7.74
C ASP A 24 16.43 19.45 8.02
N ASP A 25 15.66 18.93 7.07
CA ASP A 25 14.18 18.85 7.17
C ASP A 25 13.68 17.74 8.10
N CYS A 26 14.47 16.67 8.28
CA CYS A 26 14.07 15.51 9.10
C CYS A 26 14.91 15.32 10.36
N GLY A 27 16.06 15.99 10.48
CA GLY A 27 16.98 15.82 11.60
C GLY A 27 17.71 14.47 11.63
N ILE A 28 17.65 13.67 10.55
CA ILE A 28 18.20 12.31 10.50
C ILE A 28 19.67 12.35 10.05
N PHE A 29 20.50 11.48 10.64
CA PHE A 29 21.87 11.18 10.20
C PHE A 29 21.96 9.79 9.56
N GLY A 30 22.70 9.70 8.47
CA GLY A 30 23.05 8.43 7.82
C GLY A 30 24.22 8.61 6.85
N GLY A 31 24.63 7.57 6.12
CA GLY A 31 25.64 7.71 5.06
C GLY A 31 25.08 8.43 3.82
N ARG A 32 25.82 9.38 3.25
CA ARG A 32 25.41 10.23 2.11
C ARG A 32 25.04 9.48 0.86
N ASP A 33 25.69 8.36 0.59
CA ASP A 33 25.36 7.55 -0.56
C ASP A 33 24.12 6.67 -0.35
N ASN A 34 23.72 6.48 0.90
CA ASN A 34 22.67 5.52 1.25
C ASN A 34 21.29 6.16 1.40
N PHE A 35 21.18 7.47 1.63
CA PHE A 35 19.91 8.14 1.90
C PHE A 35 19.70 9.40 1.04
N PHE A 36 18.43 9.68 0.74
CA PHE A 36 18.02 10.93 0.12
C PHE A 36 16.70 11.42 0.71
N HIS A 37 16.52 12.73 0.78
CA HIS A 37 15.25 13.33 1.20
C HIS A 37 14.34 13.54 -0.02
N CYS A 38 13.10 13.06 0.06
CA CYS A 38 12.07 13.35 -0.91
C CYS A 38 11.19 14.51 -0.40
N GLN A 39 11.36 15.70 -0.99
CA GLN A 39 10.65 16.91 -0.59
C GLN A 39 9.12 16.78 -0.69
N ASN A 40 8.62 16.06 -1.71
CA ASN A 40 7.19 15.87 -1.89
C ASN A 40 6.59 14.94 -0.82
N CYS A 41 7.34 13.92 -0.41
CA CYS A 41 6.91 12.98 0.62
C CYS A 41 7.19 13.50 2.05
N GLY A 42 8.12 14.46 2.19
CA GLY A 42 8.58 14.98 3.48
C GLY A 42 9.36 13.94 4.30
N ALA A 43 10.07 13.03 3.64
CA ALA A 43 10.71 11.88 4.28
C ALA A 43 12.05 11.51 3.64
N CYS A 44 12.97 10.99 4.46
CA CYS A 44 14.23 10.40 4.01
C CYS A 44 14.06 8.92 3.67
N TYR A 45 14.51 8.52 2.48
CA TYR A 45 14.46 7.15 1.98
C TYR A 45 15.85 6.65 1.60
N VAL A 46 16.02 5.33 1.52
CA VAL A 46 17.25 4.76 0.97
C VAL A 46 17.38 5.07 -0.51
N THR A 47 18.59 5.37 -1.01
CA THR A 47 18.84 5.78 -2.41
C THR A 47 18.30 4.78 -3.44
N LYS A 48 18.17 3.50 -3.08
CA LYS A 48 17.54 2.46 -3.92
C LYS A 48 16.06 2.73 -4.26
N LEU A 49 15.37 3.53 -3.44
CA LEU A 49 13.97 3.94 -3.63
C LEU A 49 13.82 5.25 -4.42
N ARG A 50 14.94 5.88 -4.83
CA ARG A 50 14.92 7.07 -5.68
C ARG A 50 14.15 6.77 -6.97
N ASP A 51 13.15 7.59 -7.26
CA ASP A 51 12.23 7.50 -8.41
C ASP A 51 11.39 6.21 -8.54
N LYS A 52 11.47 5.29 -7.59
CA LYS A 52 10.69 4.03 -7.57
C LYS A 52 9.57 4.01 -6.55
N HIS A 53 9.59 4.92 -5.58
CA HIS A 53 8.56 4.97 -4.55
C HIS A 53 7.31 5.71 -5.06
N SER A 54 6.13 5.20 -4.71
CA SER A 54 4.86 5.89 -4.92
C SER A 54 4.80 7.10 -3.98
N CYS A 55 5.14 8.30 -4.46
CA CYS A 55 5.17 9.44 -3.57
C CYS A 55 3.77 9.94 -3.23
N VAL A 56 3.47 9.94 -1.93
CA VAL A 56 2.25 10.48 -1.34
C VAL A 56 2.68 11.65 -0.46
N GLU A 57 1.99 12.77 -0.59
CA GLU A 57 2.32 13.99 0.16
C GLU A 57 2.26 13.72 1.67
N ASN A 58 3.30 14.15 2.40
CA ASN A 58 3.38 14.01 3.87
C ASN A 58 3.16 12.57 4.38
N SER A 59 3.66 11.56 3.65
CA SER A 59 3.37 10.14 3.93
C SER A 59 3.80 9.67 5.32
N THR A 60 4.79 10.32 5.94
CA THR A 60 5.32 10.03 7.28
C THR A 60 4.77 10.93 8.38
N LYS A 61 4.12 12.06 8.04
CA LYS A 61 3.51 12.97 9.03
C LYS A 61 2.07 12.55 9.35
N ASN A 62 1.89 11.26 9.61
CA ASN A 62 0.61 10.68 10.00
C ASN A 62 0.82 9.64 11.11
N SER A 63 -0.29 9.18 11.67
CA SER A 63 -0.31 8.10 12.64
C SER A 63 -0.49 6.75 11.94
N CYS A 64 0.17 5.73 12.47
CA CYS A 64 -0.01 4.36 12.00
C CYS A 64 -1.49 3.95 12.09
N PRO A 65 -2.11 3.40 11.02
CA PRO A 65 -3.53 3.03 11.05
C PRO A 65 -3.84 1.81 11.94
N VAL A 66 -2.81 1.10 12.41
CA VAL A 66 -2.94 -0.09 13.25
C VAL A 66 -2.78 0.25 14.73
N CYS A 67 -1.66 0.91 15.09
CA CYS A 67 -1.34 1.23 16.50
C CYS A 67 -1.62 2.68 16.90
N TYR A 68 -2.02 3.55 15.95
CA TYR A 68 -2.35 4.96 16.15
C TYR A 68 -1.21 5.86 16.67
N GLU A 69 -0.02 5.31 16.84
CA GLU A 69 1.16 6.09 17.21
C GLU A 69 1.69 6.87 16.00
N TYR A 70 2.22 8.05 16.27
CA TYR A 70 2.80 8.92 15.26
C TYR A 70 4.06 8.29 14.64
N LEU A 71 4.18 8.35 13.31
CA LEU A 71 5.26 7.69 12.58
C LEU A 71 6.59 8.46 12.67
N PHE A 72 6.54 9.80 12.71
CA PHE A 72 7.75 10.62 12.64
C PHE A 72 8.57 10.62 13.94
N ASP A 73 7.91 10.70 15.10
CA ASP A 73 8.59 10.74 16.41
C ASP A 73 9.06 9.36 16.90
N SER A 74 8.79 8.32 16.12
CA SER A 74 9.04 6.93 16.50
C SER A 74 10.44 6.49 16.08
N VAL A 75 11.18 5.89 17.01
CA VAL A 75 12.44 5.18 16.72
C VAL A 75 12.23 3.93 15.84
N LYS A 76 11.01 3.41 15.77
CA LYS A 76 10.69 2.24 14.94
C LYS A 76 10.60 2.64 13.47
N ALA A 77 11.21 1.82 12.61
CA ALA A 77 11.21 2.03 11.17
C ALA A 77 9.78 2.04 10.60
N ALA A 78 9.49 3.06 9.79
CA ALA A 78 8.29 3.13 8.99
C ALA A 78 8.47 2.32 7.69
N HIS A 79 7.41 1.64 7.25
CA HIS A 79 7.33 0.90 6.00
C HIS A 79 6.43 1.63 5.01
N VAL A 80 6.98 1.95 3.85
CA VAL A 80 6.23 2.52 2.72
C VAL A 80 5.66 1.39 1.88
N MET A 81 4.34 1.30 1.84
CA MET A 81 3.62 0.30 1.07
C MET A 81 3.65 0.62 -0.43
N SER A 82 3.35 -0.38 -1.27
CA SER A 82 3.26 -0.23 -2.73
C SER A 82 2.26 0.85 -3.19
N CYS A 83 1.18 1.04 -2.42
CA CYS A 83 0.19 2.10 -2.64
C CYS A 83 0.68 3.51 -2.24
N GLY A 84 1.87 3.64 -1.66
CA GLY A 84 2.48 4.90 -1.23
C GLY A 84 2.12 5.33 0.20
N HIS A 85 1.09 4.73 0.81
CA HIS A 85 0.80 4.96 2.22
C HIS A 85 1.90 4.36 3.11
N THR A 86 2.12 4.96 4.26
CA THR A 86 3.14 4.53 5.21
C THR A 86 2.48 4.00 6.49
N MET A 87 3.07 2.97 7.08
CA MET A 87 2.71 2.47 8.41
C MET A 87 3.96 1.98 9.12
N ARG A 88 3.88 1.53 10.37
CA ARG A 88 5.06 0.96 11.02
C ARG A 88 5.41 -0.40 10.42
N GLY A 89 6.71 -0.69 10.34
CA GLY A 89 7.20 -1.95 9.78
C GLY A 89 6.80 -3.18 10.60
N ASP A 90 6.74 -3.06 11.92
CA ASP A 90 6.24 -4.14 12.81
C ASP A 90 4.75 -4.41 12.56
N CYS A 91 3.92 -3.35 12.53
CA CYS A 91 2.50 -3.47 12.20
C CYS A 91 2.27 -4.06 10.80
N PHE A 92 3.09 -3.66 9.81
CA PHE A 92 3.01 -4.21 8.46
C PHE A 92 3.32 -5.71 8.43
N GLN A 93 4.37 -6.14 9.12
CA GLN A 93 4.75 -7.55 9.19
C GLN A 93 3.69 -8.40 9.90
N GLN A 94 3.17 -7.90 11.02
CA GLN A 94 2.09 -8.56 11.74
C GLN A 94 0.85 -8.71 10.86
N MET A 95 0.42 -7.62 10.21
CA MET A 95 -0.76 -7.61 9.34
C MET A 95 -0.63 -8.57 8.15
N THR A 96 0.55 -8.64 7.52
CA THR A 96 0.76 -9.48 6.32
C THR A 96 1.08 -10.94 6.63
N LYS A 97 1.81 -11.23 7.72
CA LYS A 97 2.25 -12.59 8.05
C LYS A 97 1.34 -13.32 9.03
N GLU A 98 0.81 -12.62 10.04
CA GLU A 98 0.05 -13.26 11.11
C GLU A 98 -1.44 -13.27 10.80
N GLU A 99 -1.96 -12.16 10.28
CA GLU A 99 -3.40 -11.96 10.04
C GLU A 99 -3.81 -12.19 8.58
N GLU A 100 -2.88 -12.58 7.71
CA GLU A 100 -3.08 -12.80 6.26
C GLU A 100 -3.81 -11.64 5.56
N TYR A 101 -3.65 -10.42 6.07
CA TYR A 101 -4.36 -9.25 5.57
C TYR A 101 -3.55 -8.54 4.48
N TYR A 102 -3.96 -8.74 3.24
CA TYR A 102 -3.24 -8.27 2.05
C TYR A 102 -3.62 -6.85 1.59
N ARG A 103 -4.58 -6.18 2.25
CA ARG A 103 -5.09 -4.87 1.79
C ARG A 103 -4.53 -3.72 2.61
N CYS A 104 -4.39 -2.55 1.99
CA CYS A 104 -4.05 -1.32 2.70
C CYS A 104 -5.25 -0.90 3.57
N PRO A 105 -5.08 -0.65 4.89
CA PRO A 105 -6.18 -0.18 5.74
C PRO A 105 -6.66 1.25 5.37
N ILE A 106 -5.85 2.01 4.62
CA ILE A 106 -6.17 3.40 4.26
C ILE A 106 -6.91 3.50 2.93
N CYS A 107 -6.48 2.73 1.92
CA CYS A 107 -7.02 2.83 0.55
C CYS A 107 -7.51 1.51 -0.05
N SER A 108 -7.44 0.42 0.70
CA SER A 108 -7.87 -0.92 0.30
C SER A 108 -7.14 -1.55 -0.89
N LYS A 109 -6.06 -0.93 -1.41
CA LYS A 109 -5.19 -1.52 -2.43
C LYS A 109 -4.47 -2.77 -1.93
N SER A 110 -4.27 -3.75 -2.81
CA SER A 110 -3.46 -4.94 -2.54
C SER A 110 -2.00 -4.54 -2.30
N LEU A 111 -1.42 -5.06 -1.22
CA LEU A 111 -0.07 -4.74 -0.75
C LEU A 111 0.97 -5.75 -1.23
N VAL A 112 0.52 -6.97 -1.48
CA VAL A 112 1.32 -8.09 -1.98
C VAL A 112 0.80 -8.53 -3.34
N ASP A 113 1.61 -9.31 -4.06
CA ASP A 113 1.16 -9.94 -5.30
C ASP A 113 0.12 -11.02 -4.96
N MET A 114 -1.07 -10.87 -5.53
CA MET A 114 -2.22 -11.77 -5.31
C MET A 114 -2.56 -12.59 -6.57
N SER A 115 -1.62 -12.64 -7.53
CA SER A 115 -1.87 -13.25 -8.85
C SER A 115 -2.24 -14.73 -8.77
N ASP A 116 -1.64 -15.48 -7.83
CA ASP A 116 -1.91 -16.91 -7.64
C ASP A 116 -3.29 -17.13 -7.01
N GLU A 117 -3.66 -16.30 -6.04
CA GLU A 117 -4.97 -16.29 -5.38
C GLU A 117 -6.08 -15.93 -6.38
N TRP A 118 -5.84 -14.97 -7.27
CA TRP A 118 -6.77 -14.63 -8.35
C TRP A 118 -6.97 -15.78 -9.34
N GLN A 119 -5.92 -16.53 -9.66
CA GLN A 119 -6.04 -17.73 -10.50
C GLN A 119 -6.79 -18.86 -9.81
N LEU A 120 -6.68 -18.98 -8.49
CA LEU A 120 -7.49 -19.93 -7.73
C LEU A 120 -8.97 -19.55 -7.78
N LEU A 121 -9.29 -18.26 -7.57
CA LEU A 121 -10.66 -17.75 -7.68
C LEU A 121 -11.23 -17.93 -9.08
N ASP A 122 -10.45 -17.71 -10.14
CA ASP A 122 -10.87 -18.00 -11.53
C ASP A 122 -11.34 -19.46 -11.69
N ARG A 123 -10.57 -20.42 -11.13
CA ARG A 123 -10.90 -21.84 -11.20
C ARG A 123 -12.18 -22.15 -10.42
N GLU A 124 -12.32 -21.63 -9.20
CA GLU A 124 -13.49 -21.86 -8.36
C GLU A 124 -14.78 -21.28 -8.98
N ILE A 125 -14.69 -20.08 -9.56
CA ILE A 125 -15.79 -19.44 -10.28
C ILE A 125 -16.19 -20.27 -11.51
N SER A 126 -15.21 -20.78 -12.27
CA SER A 126 -15.51 -21.62 -13.43
C SER A 126 -16.15 -22.97 -13.06
N ALA A 127 -15.80 -23.51 -11.88
CA ALA A 127 -16.33 -24.76 -11.37
C ALA A 127 -17.70 -24.61 -10.70
N THR A 128 -18.07 -23.38 -10.30
CA THR A 128 -19.31 -23.09 -9.58
C THR A 128 -20.27 -22.32 -10.48
N ALA A 129 -21.18 -23.03 -11.15
CA ALA A 129 -22.22 -22.39 -11.93
C ALA A 129 -23.15 -21.57 -11.02
N MET A 130 -23.45 -20.33 -11.41
CA MET A 130 -24.45 -19.52 -10.70
C MET A 130 -25.87 -19.93 -11.05
N LEU A 131 -26.79 -19.80 -10.09
CA LEU A 131 -28.21 -19.99 -10.35
C LEU A 131 -28.69 -18.93 -11.34
N VAL A 132 -29.70 -19.28 -12.13
CA VAL A 132 -30.23 -18.43 -13.21
C VAL A 132 -30.64 -17.04 -12.69
N GLU A 133 -31.22 -16.96 -11.50
CA GLU A 133 -31.66 -15.72 -10.85
C GLU A 133 -30.50 -14.75 -10.52
N TYR A 134 -29.27 -15.27 -10.41
CA TYR A 134 -28.07 -14.48 -10.11
C TYR A 134 -27.21 -14.23 -11.35
N ASN A 135 -27.69 -14.57 -12.55
CA ASN A 135 -26.98 -14.40 -13.81
C ASN A 135 -27.16 -12.99 -14.38
N PHE A 136 -26.71 -11.98 -13.64
CA PHE A 136 -26.77 -10.58 -14.05
C PHE A 136 -25.40 -9.90 -13.95
N GLU A 137 -25.23 -8.80 -14.68
CA GLU A 137 -24.02 -7.99 -14.65
C GLU A 137 -24.02 -6.99 -13.50
N VAL A 138 -22.84 -6.78 -12.91
CA VAL A 138 -22.60 -5.77 -11.88
C VAL A 138 -21.50 -4.82 -12.32
N THR A 139 -21.68 -3.54 -11.98
CA THR A 139 -20.64 -2.54 -12.14
C THR A 139 -19.78 -2.51 -10.89
N VAL A 140 -18.47 -2.56 -11.07
CA VAL A 140 -17.49 -2.63 -10.00
C VAL A 140 -16.43 -1.54 -10.15
N LEU A 141 -15.88 -1.10 -9.03
CA LEU A 141 -14.66 -0.30 -8.98
C LEU A 141 -13.54 -1.18 -8.43
N CYS A 142 -12.44 -1.29 -9.18
CA CYS A 142 -11.27 -2.01 -8.72
C CYS A 142 -10.43 -1.14 -7.78
N ASN A 143 -10.07 -1.65 -6.61
CA ASN A 143 -9.23 -0.92 -5.66
C ASN A 143 -7.78 -0.83 -6.15
N ASP A 144 -7.29 -1.82 -6.91
CA ASP A 144 -5.89 -1.86 -7.36
C ASP A 144 -5.61 -0.87 -8.49
N CYS A 145 -6.42 -0.91 -9.56
CA CYS A 145 -6.23 -0.04 -10.73
C CYS A 145 -7.12 1.21 -10.74
N ASN A 146 -8.03 1.36 -9.78
CA ASN A 146 -8.99 2.48 -9.68
C ASN A 146 -9.90 2.67 -10.91
N LYS A 147 -9.99 1.66 -11.80
CA LYS A 147 -10.87 1.70 -12.98
C LYS A 147 -12.20 1.03 -12.69
N ARG A 148 -13.24 1.49 -13.39
CA ARG A 148 -14.56 0.87 -13.40
C ARG A 148 -14.60 -0.21 -14.47
N SER A 149 -15.28 -1.31 -14.18
CA SER A 149 -15.59 -2.36 -15.15
C SER A 149 -16.93 -3.00 -14.84
N THR A 150 -17.46 -3.71 -15.82
CA THR A 150 -18.63 -4.58 -15.65
C THR A 150 -18.15 -6.02 -15.59
N ALA A 151 -18.75 -6.82 -14.72
CA ALA A 151 -18.48 -8.25 -14.60
C ALA A 151 -19.77 -8.99 -14.25
N MET A 152 -19.86 -10.27 -14.59
CA MET A 152 -20.96 -11.12 -14.13
C MET A 152 -20.92 -11.25 -12.61
N PHE A 153 -22.09 -11.18 -11.97
CA PHE A 153 -22.20 -11.43 -10.54
C PHE A 153 -21.80 -12.88 -10.23
N HIS A 154 -20.95 -13.03 -9.21
CA HIS A 154 -20.60 -14.32 -8.62
C HIS A 154 -20.44 -14.13 -7.11
N ILE A 155 -20.86 -15.13 -6.33
CA ILE A 155 -20.80 -15.08 -4.85
C ILE A 155 -19.36 -14.91 -4.31
N LEU A 156 -18.37 -15.44 -5.04
CA LEU A 156 -16.94 -15.34 -4.70
C LEU A 156 -16.34 -13.96 -5.04
N GLY A 157 -17.04 -13.15 -5.82
CA GLY A 157 -16.64 -11.79 -6.14
C GLY A 157 -16.39 -11.55 -7.64
N PRO A 158 -16.53 -10.30 -8.09
CA PRO A 158 -16.37 -9.93 -9.49
C PRO A 158 -14.92 -9.59 -9.85
N LYS A 159 -14.46 -10.09 -11.00
CA LYS A 159 -13.12 -9.82 -11.55
C LYS A 159 -13.05 -8.46 -12.24
N CYS A 160 -11.96 -7.73 -12.03
CA CYS A 160 -11.66 -6.52 -12.77
C CYS A 160 -11.26 -6.82 -14.22
N ALA A 161 -11.93 -6.22 -15.20
CA ALA A 161 -11.61 -6.42 -16.62
C ALA A 161 -10.27 -5.79 -17.07
N HIS A 162 -9.72 -4.85 -16.28
CA HIS A 162 -8.51 -4.10 -16.67
C HIS A 162 -7.20 -4.69 -16.14
N CYS A 163 -7.25 -5.32 -14.97
CA CYS A 163 -6.04 -5.82 -14.29
C CYS A 163 -6.21 -7.22 -13.70
N SER A 164 -7.35 -7.88 -13.98
CA SER A 164 -7.66 -9.23 -13.51
C SER A 164 -7.73 -9.44 -11.99
N SER A 165 -7.59 -8.37 -11.19
CA SER A 165 -7.73 -8.44 -9.73
C SER A 165 -9.18 -8.64 -9.31
N TYR A 166 -9.40 -9.43 -8.25
CA TYR A 166 -10.69 -9.55 -7.57
C TYR A 166 -10.84 -8.60 -6.37
N ASN A 167 -9.85 -7.75 -6.09
CA ASN A 167 -9.96 -6.67 -5.11
C ASN A 167 -10.83 -5.53 -5.67
N THR A 168 -12.13 -5.81 -5.80
CA THR A 168 -13.13 -4.93 -6.38
C THR A 168 -14.27 -4.70 -5.39
N ARG A 169 -14.95 -3.57 -5.53
CA ARG A 169 -16.18 -3.27 -4.80
C ARG A 169 -17.32 -3.01 -5.77
N ARG A 170 -18.49 -3.57 -5.48
CA ARG A 170 -19.70 -3.30 -6.25
C ARG A 170 -20.13 -1.85 -6.04
N ILE A 171 -20.49 -1.19 -7.13
CA ILE A 171 -20.99 0.19 -7.14
C ILE A 171 -22.37 0.31 -7.79
N SER A 172 -22.88 -0.74 -8.46
CA SER A 172 -24.26 -0.79 -8.92
C SER A 172 -25.20 -1.24 -7.79
N THR A 173 -26.40 -0.67 -7.73
CA THR A 173 -27.49 -1.17 -6.89
C THR A 173 -27.94 -2.57 -7.38
N PRO A 174 -28.59 -3.39 -6.54
CA PRO A 174 -29.35 -4.54 -7.01
C PRO A 174 -30.29 -4.09 -8.11
N GLN A 175 -30.19 -4.68 -9.31
CA GLN A 175 -31.26 -4.54 -10.30
C GLN A 175 -32.38 -5.45 -9.79
N ASP A 176 -33.58 -4.88 -9.60
CA ASP A 176 -34.78 -5.67 -9.34
C ASP A 176 -34.93 -6.73 -10.46
N PRO A 177 -35.36 -7.96 -10.13
CA PRO A 177 -35.45 -9.03 -11.11
C PRO A 177 -36.30 -8.57 -12.29
N VAL A 178 -35.78 -8.81 -13.50
CA VAL A 178 -36.50 -8.56 -14.76
C VAL A 178 -37.81 -9.34 -14.67
N SER A 179 -38.93 -8.64 -14.55
CA SER A 179 -40.24 -9.26 -14.55
C SER A 179 -40.40 -9.98 -15.89
N GLU A 180 -40.42 -11.32 -15.86
CA GLU A 180 -40.84 -12.12 -16.99
C GLU A 180 -42.30 -11.76 -17.29
N THR A 181 -42.51 -10.95 -18.32
CA THR A 181 -43.85 -10.75 -18.90
C THR A 181 -44.28 -12.06 -19.55
N VAL A 182 -45.30 -12.67 -18.95
CA VAL A 182 -46.13 -13.77 -19.46
C VAL A 182 -46.79 -13.39 -20.78
#